data_AF-K1TH81-F1
#
_entry.id   AF-K1TH81-F1
#
_cell.length_a   1.000
_cell.length_b   1.000
_cell.length_c   1.000
_cell.angle_alpha   90.00
_cell.angle_beta   90.00
_cell.angle_gamma   90.00
#
_symmetry.space_group_name_H-M   'P 1'
#
loop_
_entity.id
_entity.type
_entity.pdbx_description
1 polymer ?
#
loop_
_entity_poly.entity_id
_entity_poly.type
_entity_poly.pdbx_seq_one_letter_code
_entity_poly.pdbx_strand_id
1 'polypeptide(L)'
;MIEVHLMDIIWHGHSCFELVSGGYSAVIDPFQDTSVGTAYPHVRLTADAVYISHEDRDHNFREGVTLRSTGKANPFAVTELETYHDIMRGRLRGMNTVRIFAAEGMRVAHLGDLGAKPTPEQMQQLQG
;
A
#
# COMPACT_ATOMS: atom_id res chain seq x y z
N MET A 1 -15.73 -5.75 28.88
CA MET A 1 -14.82 -4.79 28.22
C MET A 1 -15.02 -4.97 26.73
N ILE A 2 -15.27 -3.89 26.00
CA ILE A 2 -15.36 -3.95 24.53
C ILE A 2 -13.92 -3.83 24.06
N GLU A 3 -13.38 -4.89 23.46
CA GLU A 3 -12.06 -4.84 22.85
C GLU A 3 -12.16 -3.96 21.60
N VAL A 4 -11.52 -2.80 21.63
CA VAL A 4 -11.46 -1.92 20.47
C VAL A 4 -10.28 -2.41 19.66
N HIS A 5 -10.55 -3.12 18.56
CA HIS A 5 -9.52 -3.41 17.58
C HIS A 5 -9.18 -2.10 16.88
N LEU A 6 -7.90 -1.73 16.94
CA LEU A 6 -7.34 -0.58 16.23
C LEU A 6 -6.48 -1.11 15.08
N MET A 7 -6.50 -0.39 13.97
CA MET A 7 -5.74 -0.76 12.80
C MET A 7 -4.26 -0.54 13.08
N ASP A 8 -3.46 -1.60 12.98
CA ASP A 8 -2.01 -1.51 13.08
C ASP A 8 -1.41 -1.16 11.71
N ILE A 9 -0.40 -0.29 11.74
CA ILE A 9 0.40 0.08 10.58
C ILE A 9 1.85 -0.32 10.87
N ILE A 10 2.34 -1.32 10.14
CA ILE A 10 3.68 -1.88 10.33
C ILE A 10 4.54 -1.45 9.14
N TRP A 11 5.72 -0.91 9.40
CA TRP A 11 6.68 -0.55 8.36
C TRP A 11 7.75 -1.62 8.22
N HIS A 12 7.92 -2.13 6.99
CA HIS A 12 8.88 -3.19 6.66
C HIS A 12 10.14 -2.67 5.95
N GLY A 13 10.23 -1.35 5.73
CA GLY A 13 11.32 -0.69 5.01
C GLY A 13 10.85 -0.08 3.69
N HIS A 14 11.62 0.87 3.15
CA HIS A 14 11.28 1.61 1.92
C HIS A 14 9.81 2.08 1.92
N SER A 15 9.07 1.82 0.85
CA SER A 15 7.63 2.07 0.71
C SER A 15 6.76 0.89 1.15
N CYS A 16 7.32 -0.16 1.74
CA CYS A 16 6.60 -1.37 2.14
C CYS A 16 5.94 -1.21 3.53
N PHE A 17 4.62 -1.30 3.56
CA PHE A 17 3.82 -1.27 4.79
C PHE A 17 2.90 -2.50 4.88
N GLU A 18 2.44 -2.82 6.08
CA GLU A 18 1.40 -3.80 6.33
C GLU A 18 0.32 -3.18 7.21
N LEU A 19 -0.93 -3.25 6.75
CA LEU A 19 -2.10 -2.86 7.52
C LEU A 19 -2.74 -4.10 8.11
N VAL A 20 -2.97 -4.10 9.43
CA VAL A 20 -3.62 -5.22 10.13
C VAL A 20 -4.87 -4.73 10.86
N SER A 21 -6.01 -5.39 10.62
CA SER A 21 -7.28 -5.13 11.31
C SER A 21 -8.12 -6.41 11.32
N GLY A 22 -8.83 -6.71 12.43
CA GLY A 22 -9.65 -7.94 12.55
C GLY A 22 -8.88 -9.26 12.30
N GLY A 23 -7.55 -9.24 12.44
CA GLY A 23 -6.66 -10.34 12.06
C GLY A 23 -6.61 -10.64 10.55
N TYR A 24 -6.93 -9.65 9.71
CA TYR A 24 -6.65 -9.60 8.27
C TYR A 24 -5.43 -8.71 8.04
N SER A 25 -4.51 -9.13 7.17
CA SER A 25 -3.28 -8.41 6.83
C SER A 25 -3.25 -8.02 5.36
N ALA A 26 -2.98 -6.75 5.08
CA ALA A 26 -2.78 -6.23 3.74
C ALA A 26 -1.37 -5.61 3.62
N VAL A 27 -0.51 -6.24 2.83
CA VAL A 27 0.82 -5.70 2.51
C VAL A 27 0.71 -4.75 1.33
N ILE A 28 1.42 -3.63 1.41
CA ILE A 28 1.44 -2.56 0.42
C ILE A 28 2.90 -2.38 -0.01
N ASP A 29 3.15 -2.35 -1.32
CA ASP A 29 4.45 -2.10 -1.97
C ASP A 29 5.66 -2.92 -1.44
N PRO A 30 5.59 -4.26 -1.40
CA PRO A 30 6.76 -5.10 -1.13
C PRO A 30 7.86 -4.84 -2.19
N PHE A 31 9.12 -4.81 -1.77
CA PHE A 31 10.26 -4.48 -2.65
C PHE A 31 11.22 -5.66 -2.84
N GLN A 32 11.89 -5.71 -4.00
CA GLN A 32 12.90 -6.73 -4.30
C GLN A 32 14.21 -6.41 -3.55
N ASP A 33 14.89 -7.45 -3.04
CA ASP A 33 16.13 -7.28 -2.29
C ASP A 33 17.20 -6.49 -3.07
N THR A 34 17.25 -6.64 -4.40
CA THR A 34 18.24 -5.98 -5.26
C THR A 34 17.84 -4.57 -5.70
N SER A 35 16.60 -4.12 -5.48
CA SER A 35 16.12 -2.83 -5.97
C SER A 35 16.36 -1.68 -5.00
N VAL A 36 16.50 -1.97 -3.70
CA VAL A 36 16.68 -0.95 -2.63
C VAL A 36 18.03 -1.06 -1.90
N GLY A 37 18.95 -1.89 -2.41
CA GLY A 37 20.23 -2.17 -1.78
C GLY A 37 20.09 -2.90 -0.44
N THR A 38 21.04 -2.73 0.48
CA THR A 38 21.09 -3.46 1.75
C THR A 38 20.56 -2.65 2.94
N ALA A 39 19.81 -1.57 2.68
CA ALA A 39 19.35 -0.65 3.71
C ALA A 39 18.18 -1.20 4.55
N TYR A 40 17.47 -2.20 4.02
CA TYR A 40 16.24 -2.72 4.63
C TYR A 40 16.26 -4.25 4.76
N PRO A 41 15.46 -4.81 5.69
CA PRO A 41 15.26 -6.25 5.78
C PRO A 41 14.68 -6.84 4.49
N HIS A 42 14.98 -8.12 4.26
CA HIS A 42 14.37 -8.86 3.15
C HIS A 42 12.87 -9.02 3.35
N VAL A 43 12.07 -8.64 2.35
CA VAL A 43 10.61 -8.82 2.39
C VAL A 43 10.29 -10.28 2.14
N ARG A 44 9.88 -10.98 3.21
CA ARG A 44 9.40 -12.37 3.21
C ARG A 44 8.20 -12.46 4.14
N LEU A 45 7.04 -12.03 3.66
CA LEU A 45 5.84 -11.83 4.46
C LEU A 45 4.74 -12.85 4.13
N THR A 46 3.76 -12.97 5.01
CA THR A 46 2.53 -13.73 4.76
C THR A 46 1.33 -12.84 5.06
N ALA A 47 0.48 -12.61 4.08
CA ALA A 47 -0.62 -11.66 4.17
C ALA A 47 -1.89 -12.18 3.47
N ASP A 48 -3.02 -11.54 3.75
CA ASP A 48 -4.31 -11.87 3.13
C ASP A 48 -4.51 -11.10 1.80
N ALA A 49 -3.85 -9.96 1.64
CA ALA A 49 -3.83 -9.18 0.39
C ALA A 49 -2.47 -8.52 0.14
N VAL A 50 -2.19 -8.21 -1.13
CA VAL A 50 -1.04 -7.41 -1.57
C VAL A 50 -1.52 -6.32 -2.53
N TYR A 51 -1.19 -5.08 -2.21
CA TYR A 51 -1.49 -3.91 -3.02
C TYR A 51 -0.20 -3.28 -3.55
N ILE A 52 -0.17 -2.97 -4.84
CA ILE A 52 1.01 -2.46 -5.54
C ILE A 52 0.65 -1.13 -6.19
N SER A 53 1.34 -0.05 -5.82
CA SER A 53 1.11 1.29 -6.36
C SER A 53 1.53 1.39 -7.83
N HIS A 54 2.64 0.78 -8.22
CA HIS A 54 3.14 0.70 -9.59
C HIS A 54 4.14 -0.45 -9.74
N GLU A 55 4.48 -0.79 -10.99
CA GLU A 55 5.13 -2.06 -11.31
C GLU A 55 6.66 -2.06 -11.14
N ASP A 56 7.27 -0.96 -10.68
CA ASP A 56 8.72 -0.89 -10.45
C ASP A 56 9.16 -1.84 -9.33
N ARG A 57 10.39 -2.36 -9.45
CA ARG A 57 10.86 -3.50 -8.62
C ARG A 57 11.02 -3.18 -7.14
N ASP A 58 11.20 -1.91 -6.79
CA ASP A 58 11.21 -1.41 -5.43
C ASP A 58 9.82 -1.14 -4.85
N HIS A 59 8.76 -1.43 -5.60
CA HIS A 59 7.37 -1.38 -5.13
C HIS A 59 6.59 -2.67 -5.45
N ASN A 60 7.10 -3.54 -6.33
CA ASN A 60 6.41 -4.71 -6.83
C ASN A 60 7.23 -6.00 -6.69
N PHE A 61 7.30 -6.51 -5.47
CA PHE A 61 7.84 -7.84 -5.17
C PHE A 61 6.76 -8.74 -4.57
N ARG A 62 5.75 -9.04 -5.39
CA ARG A 62 4.64 -9.93 -5.02
C ARG A 62 5.14 -11.30 -4.57
N GLU A 63 6.23 -11.78 -5.16
CA GLU A 63 6.87 -13.05 -4.83
C GLU A 63 7.46 -13.06 -3.40
N GLY A 64 7.73 -11.90 -2.83
CA GLY A 64 8.13 -11.74 -1.42
C GLY A 64 6.99 -11.93 -0.43
N VAL A 65 5.74 -12.07 -0.90
CA VAL A 65 4.55 -12.21 -0.05
C VAL A 65 3.80 -13.48 -0.39
N THR A 66 3.74 -14.39 0.58
CA THR A 66 2.88 -15.58 0.49
C THR A 66 1.45 -15.19 0.85
N LEU A 67 0.53 -15.28 -0.11
CA LEU A 67 -0.88 -15.07 0.16
C LEU A 67 -1.45 -16.25 0.95
N ARG A 68 -1.99 -15.99 2.14
CA ARG A 68 -2.75 -16.98 2.91
C ARG A 68 -4.24 -16.86 2.60
N SER A 69 -4.91 -18.00 2.46
CA SER A 69 -6.37 -18.03 2.36
C SER A 69 -6.95 -18.27 3.75
N THR A 70 -7.29 -17.20 4.45
CA THR A 70 -7.91 -17.29 5.78
C THR A 70 -9.44 -17.42 5.72
N GLY A 71 -10.04 -17.20 4.55
CA GLY A 71 -11.50 -17.13 4.39
C GLY A 71 -12.14 -15.90 5.06
N LYS A 72 -11.33 -14.99 5.62
CA LYS A 72 -11.81 -13.76 6.23
C LYS A 72 -12.17 -12.73 5.17
N ALA A 73 -13.24 -11.98 5.40
CA ALA A 73 -13.56 -10.81 4.59
C ALA A 73 -12.50 -9.73 4.83
N ASN A 74 -12.15 -8.99 3.77
CA ASN A 74 -11.28 -7.83 3.87
C ASN A 74 -11.99 -6.73 4.69
N PRO A 75 -11.44 -6.30 5.84
CA PRO A 75 -12.06 -5.28 6.68
C PRO A 75 -11.86 -3.86 6.14
N PHE A 76 -10.92 -3.66 5.20
CA PHE A 76 -10.60 -2.36 4.65
C PHE A 76 -11.58 -1.99 3.54
N ALA A 77 -12.24 -0.85 3.66
CA ALA A 77 -12.80 -0.16 2.51
C ALA A 77 -11.63 0.51 1.76
N VAL A 78 -11.39 0.08 0.52
CA VAL A 78 -10.25 0.54 -0.29
C VAL A 78 -10.74 1.43 -1.43
N THR A 79 -10.23 2.66 -1.47
CA THR A 79 -10.41 3.58 -2.59
C THR A 79 -9.10 3.70 -3.36
N GLU A 80 -9.16 3.57 -4.68
CA GLU A 80 -8.00 3.71 -5.58
C GLU A 80 -8.12 4.98 -6.41
N LEU A 81 -7.04 5.76 -6.50
CA LEU A 81 -6.95 6.95 -7.34
C LEU A 81 -5.78 6.78 -8.31
N GLU A 82 -6.06 6.74 -9.61
CA GLU A 82 -5.01 6.71 -10.63
C GLU A 82 -4.32 8.07 -10.74
N THR A 83 -3.01 8.07 -10.56
CA THR A 83 -2.12 9.22 -10.59
C THR A 83 -0.92 8.92 -11.48
N TYR A 84 0.05 9.83 -11.50
CA TYR A 84 1.24 9.70 -12.32
C TYR A 84 2.48 9.67 -11.45
N HIS A 85 3.44 8.84 -11.82
CA HIS A 85 4.77 8.79 -11.19
C HIS A 85 5.68 9.95 -11.68
N ASP A 86 5.18 10.81 -12.57
CA ASP A 86 5.92 11.98 -13.05
C ASP A 86 5.01 13.14 -13.45
N ILE A 87 5.59 14.33 -13.56
CA ILE A 87 4.91 15.57 -14.01
C ILE A 87 4.51 15.56 -15.49
N MET A 88 4.98 14.59 -16.27
CA MET A 88 4.75 14.43 -17.71
C MET A 88 3.64 13.40 -18.00
N ARG A 89 2.71 13.21 -17.06
CA ARG A 89 1.55 12.31 -17.17
C ARG A 89 1.95 10.84 -17.41
N GLY A 90 2.97 10.37 -16.68
CA GLY A 90 3.44 8.99 -16.73
C GLY A 90 4.33 8.66 -17.91
N ARG A 91 4.72 9.66 -18.72
CA ARG A 91 5.56 9.42 -19.90
C ARG A 91 6.99 9.00 -19.54
N LEU A 92 7.47 9.38 -18.35
CA LEU A 92 8.85 9.14 -17.93
C LEU A 92 8.96 7.93 -17.00
N ARG A 93 7.97 7.72 -16.13
CA ARG A 93 7.99 6.72 -15.07
C ARG A 93 6.70 5.90 -14.94
N GLY A 94 5.70 6.16 -15.79
CA GLY A 94 4.46 5.41 -15.80
C GLY A 94 3.38 5.90 -14.83
N MET A 95 2.37 5.06 -14.67
CA MET A 95 1.23 5.31 -13.80
C MET A 95 1.56 4.98 -12.35
N ASN A 96 0.84 5.60 -11.41
CA ASN A 96 0.92 5.31 -9.98
C ASN A 96 -0.50 5.25 -9.40
N THR A 97 -0.79 4.30 -8.53
CA THR A 97 -2.09 4.20 -7.84
C THR A 97 -1.94 4.60 -6.39
N VAL A 98 -2.55 5.74 -6.02
CA VAL A 98 -2.76 6.11 -4.62
C VAL A 98 -3.88 5.24 -4.06
N ARG A 99 -3.69 4.70 -2.85
CA ARG A 99 -4.71 3.90 -2.16
C ARG A 99 -5.06 4.47 -0.81
N ILE A 100 -6.36 4.55 -0.53
CA ILE A 100 -6.91 4.95 0.76
C ILE A 100 -7.57 3.73 1.38
N PHE A 101 -7.11 3.36 2.57
CA PHE A 101 -7.65 2.26 3.37
C PHE A 101 -8.42 2.85 4.54
N ALA A 102 -9.66 2.41 4.73
CA ALA A 102 -10.49 2.80 5.86
C ALA A 102 -10.96 1.57 6.63
N ALA A 103 -10.66 1.52 7.93
CA ALA A 103 -11.13 0.50 8.87
C ALA A 103 -11.10 1.08 10.29
N GLU A 104 -11.99 0.60 11.17
CA GLU A 104 -11.96 0.89 12.62
C GLU A 104 -11.91 2.41 12.95
N GLY A 105 -12.58 3.23 12.13
CA GLY A 105 -12.62 4.69 12.29
C GLY A 105 -11.36 5.44 11.85
N MET A 106 -10.36 4.74 11.30
CA MET A 106 -9.12 5.31 10.76
C MET A 106 -9.15 5.35 9.23
N ARG A 107 -8.46 6.33 8.64
CA ARG A 107 -8.22 6.44 7.20
C ARG A 107 -6.73 6.67 6.95
N VAL A 108 -6.14 5.82 6.11
CA VAL A 108 -4.71 5.86 5.76
C VAL A 108 -4.57 5.91 4.25
N ALA A 109 -3.83 6.90 3.74
CA ALA A 109 -3.53 7.04 2.33
C ALA A 109 -2.06 6.65 2.05
N HIS A 110 -1.86 5.58 1.29
CA HIS A 110 -0.57 5.26 0.68
C HIS A 110 -0.49 5.93 -0.69
N LEU A 111 0.44 6.87 -0.85
CA LEU A 111 0.53 7.67 -2.06
C LEU A 111 1.32 7.00 -3.19
N GLY A 112 2.00 5.88 -2.92
CA GLY A 112 3.01 5.33 -3.82
C GLY A 112 4.05 6.40 -4.17
N ASP A 113 4.55 6.36 -5.40
CA ASP A 113 5.51 7.35 -5.89
C ASP A 113 4.82 8.47 -6.68
N LEU A 114 3.93 9.18 -6.00
CA LEU A 114 3.22 10.32 -6.57
C LEU A 114 4.20 11.38 -7.10
N GLY A 115 4.30 11.50 -8.42
CA GLY A 115 5.23 12.41 -9.10
C GLY A 115 4.59 13.68 -9.64
N ALA A 116 3.27 13.81 -9.52
CA ALA A 116 2.52 15.00 -9.91
C ALA A 116 1.50 15.38 -8.83
N LYS A 117 1.16 16.67 -8.74
CA LYS A 117 0.11 17.13 -7.83
C LYS A 117 -1.23 16.47 -8.21
N PRO A 118 -1.97 15.86 -7.26
CA PRO A 118 -3.29 15.30 -7.53
C PRO A 118 -4.27 16.39 -8.01
N THR A 119 -5.28 15.98 -8.79
CA THR A 119 -6.33 16.90 -9.22
C THR A 119 -7.16 17.40 -8.03
N PRO A 120 -7.90 18.52 -8.14
CA PRO A 120 -8.81 18.96 -7.07
C PRO A 120 -9.78 17.87 -6.59
N GLU A 121 -10.28 17.04 -7.49
CA GLU A 121 -11.19 15.93 -7.18
C GLU A 121 -10.46 14.83 -6.40
N GLN A 122 -9.24 14.47 -6.79
CA GLN A 122 -8.41 13.52 -6.04
C GLN A 122 -8.02 14.07 -4.67
N MET A 123 -7.68 15.35 -4.59
CA MET A 123 -7.40 16.04 -3.32
C MET A 123 -8.61 16.02 -2.38
N GLN A 124 -9.83 16.13 -2.91
CA GLN A 124 -11.05 16.00 -2.11
C GLN A 124 -11.20 14.60 -1.51
N GLN A 125 -10.88 13.55 -2.28
CA GLN A 125 -10.89 12.16 -1.77
C GLN A 125 -9.85 11.91 -0.67
N LEU A 126 -8.74 12.64 -0.70
CA LEU A 126 -7.66 12.54 0.28
C LEU A 126 -7.92 13.33 1.58
N GLN A 127 -8.97 14.14 1.65
CA GLN A 127 -9.30 14.87 2.89
C GLN A 127 -9.76 13.88 3.97
N GLY A 128 -9.16 13.97 5.16
CA GLY A 128 -9.32 13.11 6.33
C GLY A 128 -10.35 13.61 7.32
#